data_AF-A0A2K1QA20-F1
#
_entry.id   AF-A0A2K1QA20-F1
#
_cell.length_a   1.000
_cell.length_b   1.000
_cell.length_c   1.000
_cell.angle_alpha   90.00
_cell.angle_beta   90.00
_cell.angle_gamma   90.00
#
_symmetry.space_group_name_H-M   'P 1'
#
loop_
_entity.id
_entity.type
_entity.pdbx_description
1 polymer ?
#
loop_
_entity_poly.entity_id
_entity_poly.type
_entity_poly.pdbx_seq_one_letter_code
_entity_poly.pdbx_strand_id
1 'polypeptide(L)'
;MSGDNAFAAAREGDNIAHVAAKGWLVLGLIGGAIVGAACTLVTGGVGTAVLAATVAGAASGGGLGELLGGMSWAPRHVTGQLTMGSANVFINGRPAIIAPLSAGKCAEHGPGAQPVAEGSSRVYINGYPAARIGDRLACGGMISQGSSNVYIGGAAIQVAPINPDIPAWVNATLFGVGLAATAVIAGPMAALMATAGAMAGGYAGDFIGGEIYGQGSDGQKWLSLGGAFAGGVTGIKGGIKTGDNHPVRTQAHTERRARLNEKFGRTGDINRDINIRGNRELVRNFMQKSGMKNERIINDYMKGINMVDKVSVEAINRGKLAYQNQAPGNWQGNWYSMNETTPPTKLGINPSGNLHDTEIKVPKVITTYKAQRPLEMLRSKASPVLDTWSVPQEPFQTEGGGIQWFSTNKGAWEKIK
;
A
#
# COMPACT_ATOMS: atom_id res chain seq x y z
N MET A 1 30.08 18.93 -20.31
CA MET A 1 31.40 18.83 -20.97
C MET A 1 31.94 17.40 -20.80
N SER A 2 32.71 16.93 -21.78
CA SER A 2 33.46 15.65 -21.89
C SER A 2 33.51 14.73 -20.65
N GLY A 3 32.85 13.57 -20.71
CA GLY A 3 33.23 12.45 -19.85
C GLY A 3 34.58 11.91 -20.32
N ASP A 4 35.67 12.33 -19.68
CA ASP A 4 37.04 11.86 -19.92
C ASP A 4 37.31 10.45 -19.36
N ASN A 5 36.26 9.63 -19.18
CA ASN A 5 36.41 8.27 -18.69
C ASN A 5 36.93 7.40 -19.84
N ALA A 6 38.19 6.99 -19.71
CA ALA A 6 38.82 6.03 -20.60
C ALA A 6 38.52 4.61 -20.11
N PHE A 7 37.93 3.78 -20.96
CA PHE A 7 37.57 2.40 -20.64
C PHE A 7 38.52 1.43 -21.34
N ALA A 8 38.79 0.28 -20.72
CA ALA A 8 39.66 -0.74 -21.29
C ALA A 8 39.20 -1.12 -22.71
N ALA A 9 40.12 -1.07 -23.68
CA ALA A 9 39.82 -1.37 -25.07
C ALA A 9 39.43 -2.84 -25.26
N ALA A 10 38.38 -3.11 -26.03
CA ALA A 10 37.92 -4.47 -26.30
C ALA A 10 38.71 -5.11 -27.44
N ARG A 11 38.97 -6.41 -27.32
CA ARG A 11 39.74 -7.21 -28.28
C ARG A 11 39.05 -8.53 -28.59
N GLU A 12 39.35 -9.10 -29.74
CA GLU A 12 38.90 -10.43 -30.10
C GLU A 12 39.33 -11.48 -29.06
N GLY A 13 38.39 -12.28 -28.58
CA GLY A 13 38.49 -13.24 -27.48
C GLY A 13 38.05 -12.70 -26.11
N ASP A 14 37.77 -11.39 -25.98
CA ASP A 14 37.35 -10.82 -24.70
C ASP A 14 35.92 -11.28 -24.40
N ASN A 15 35.66 -11.56 -23.11
CA ASN A 15 34.39 -12.11 -22.64
C ASN A 15 33.23 -11.14 -22.80
N ILE A 16 32.07 -11.69 -23.14
CA ILE A 16 30.76 -11.02 -23.15
C ILE A 16 29.94 -11.57 -21.99
N ALA A 17 29.20 -10.71 -21.31
CA ALA A 17 28.36 -11.10 -20.20
C ALA A 17 26.97 -10.47 -20.29
N HIS A 18 25.96 -11.22 -19.83
CA HIS A 18 24.63 -10.68 -19.57
C HIS A 18 24.44 -10.45 -18.07
N VAL A 19 23.43 -9.66 -17.75
CA VAL A 19 22.84 -9.62 -16.43
C VAL A 19 21.56 -10.46 -16.42
N ALA A 20 21.21 -11.05 -15.29
CA ALA A 20 19.93 -11.72 -15.10
C ALA A 20 18.75 -10.72 -15.03
N ALA A 21 18.54 -9.90 -16.07
CA ALA A 21 17.53 -8.83 -16.12
C ALA A 21 16.11 -9.33 -15.76
N LYS A 22 15.76 -10.55 -16.18
CA LYS A 22 14.49 -11.21 -15.81
C LYS A 22 14.39 -11.48 -14.31
N GLY A 23 15.49 -11.87 -13.65
CA GLY A 23 15.53 -12.03 -12.20
C GLY A 23 15.35 -10.70 -11.47
N TRP A 24 16.01 -9.64 -11.97
CA TRP A 24 15.85 -8.28 -11.45
C TRP A 24 14.44 -7.73 -11.64
N LEU A 25 13.77 -8.08 -12.74
CA LEU A 25 12.37 -7.75 -12.96
C LEU A 25 11.47 -8.37 -11.88
N VAL A 26 11.64 -9.66 -11.58
CA VAL A 26 10.86 -10.37 -10.55
C VAL A 26 11.10 -9.76 -9.17
N LEU A 27 12.36 -9.47 -8.84
CA LEU A 27 12.71 -8.81 -7.57
C LEU A 27 12.10 -7.42 -7.48
N GLY A 28 12.14 -6.64 -8.57
CA GLY A 28 11.50 -5.33 -8.66
C GLY A 28 9.99 -5.39 -8.45
N LEU A 29 9.31 -6.39 -9.03
CA LEU A 29 7.87 -6.62 -8.82
C LEU A 29 7.53 -6.98 -7.38
N ILE A 30 8.29 -7.89 -6.77
CA ILE A 30 8.07 -8.30 -5.37
C ILE A 30 8.32 -7.13 -4.42
N GLY A 31 9.46 -6.45 -4.58
CA GLY A 31 9.81 -5.27 -3.79
C GLY A 31 8.77 -4.17 -3.95
N GLY A 32 8.35 -3.88 -5.19
CA GLY A 32 7.29 -2.94 -5.49
C GLY A 32 5.96 -3.30 -4.82
N ALA A 33 5.54 -4.57 -4.86
CA ALA A 33 4.30 -5.02 -4.21
C ALA A 33 4.35 -4.85 -2.68
N ILE A 34 5.48 -5.17 -2.05
CA ILE A 34 5.67 -5.01 -0.59
C ILE A 34 5.61 -3.52 -0.21
N VAL A 35 6.35 -2.66 -0.92
CA VAL A 35 6.32 -1.22 -0.69
C VAL A 35 4.93 -0.66 -0.97
N GLY A 36 4.26 -1.11 -2.01
CA GLY A 36 2.88 -0.72 -2.34
C GLY A 36 1.89 -1.09 -1.24
N ALA A 37 1.99 -2.30 -0.67
CA ALA A 37 1.17 -2.71 0.46
C ALA A 37 1.41 -1.82 1.69
N ALA A 38 2.68 -1.54 2.02
CA ALA A 38 3.04 -0.63 3.12
C ALA A 38 2.52 0.79 2.89
N CYS A 39 2.68 1.33 1.67
CA CYS A 39 2.14 2.62 1.29
C CYS A 39 0.61 2.66 1.40
N THR A 40 -0.09 1.57 1.05
CA THR A 40 -1.55 1.48 1.20
C THR A 40 -1.96 1.65 2.67
N LEU A 41 -1.28 0.93 3.56
CA LEU A 41 -1.55 0.97 5.01
C LEU A 41 -1.29 2.35 5.62
N VAL A 42 -0.23 3.03 5.20
CA VAL A 42 0.19 4.31 5.80
C VAL A 42 -0.56 5.51 5.20
N THR A 43 -0.83 5.49 3.90
CA THR A 43 -1.31 6.68 3.16
C THR A 43 -2.77 6.58 2.70
N GLY A 44 -3.47 5.51 3.06
CA GLY A 44 -4.86 5.28 2.62
C GLY A 44 -4.97 5.03 1.12
N GLY A 45 -3.92 4.48 0.49
CA GLY A 45 -3.89 4.09 -0.93
C GLY A 45 -3.26 5.13 -1.87
N VAL A 46 -3.09 6.39 -1.47
CA VAL A 46 -2.48 7.42 -2.33
C VAL A 46 -1.04 7.08 -2.69
N GLY A 47 -0.23 6.64 -1.72
CA GLY A 47 1.15 6.22 -1.96
C GLY A 47 1.25 4.99 -2.86
N THR A 48 0.24 4.12 -2.86
CA THR A 48 0.15 2.96 -3.75
C THR A 48 -0.12 3.39 -5.18
N ALA A 49 -0.99 4.39 -5.37
CA ALA A 49 -1.23 4.98 -6.68
C ALA A 49 0.04 5.65 -7.22
N VAL A 50 0.79 6.37 -6.36
CA VAL A 50 2.09 6.96 -6.76
C VAL A 50 3.03 5.87 -7.23
N LEU A 51 3.19 4.81 -6.44
CA LEU A 51 4.09 3.71 -6.79
C LEU A 51 3.70 3.04 -8.11
N ALA A 52 2.41 2.79 -8.33
CA ALA A 52 1.90 2.21 -9.57
C ALA A 52 2.16 3.13 -10.78
N ALA A 53 2.01 4.45 -10.61
CA ALA A 53 2.33 5.42 -11.65
C ALA A 53 3.84 5.52 -11.92
N THR A 54 4.68 5.41 -10.87
CA THR A 54 6.14 5.33 -11.02
C THR A 54 6.55 4.07 -11.78
N VAL A 55 5.93 2.92 -11.50
CA VAL A 55 6.15 1.69 -12.27
C VAL A 55 5.76 1.89 -13.73
N ALA A 56 4.62 2.53 -14.01
CA ALA A 56 4.22 2.86 -15.38
C ALA A 56 5.23 3.82 -16.06
N GLY A 57 5.63 4.89 -15.38
CA GLY A 57 6.65 5.81 -15.88
C GLY A 57 8.00 5.11 -16.15
N ALA A 58 8.47 4.27 -15.23
CA ALA A 58 9.73 3.54 -15.38
C ALA A 58 9.68 2.52 -16.52
N ALA A 59 8.53 1.84 -16.71
CA ALA A 59 8.33 0.88 -17.80
C ALA A 59 8.40 1.53 -19.20
N SER A 60 8.25 2.86 -19.30
CA SER A 60 8.43 3.58 -20.56
C SER A 60 9.90 3.80 -20.99
N GLY A 61 10.86 3.65 -20.06
CA GLY A 61 12.29 3.88 -20.28
C GLY A 61 13.17 2.65 -20.05
N GLY A 62 12.63 1.44 -20.23
CA GLY A 62 13.35 0.16 -20.03
C GLY A 62 12.88 -0.65 -18.80
N GLY A 63 12.14 -0.03 -17.89
CA GLY A 63 11.54 -0.70 -16.74
C GLY A 63 12.51 -0.93 -15.57
N LEU A 64 11.95 -1.21 -14.39
CA LEU A 64 12.71 -1.41 -13.16
C LEU A 64 13.68 -2.60 -13.23
N GLY A 65 13.34 -3.65 -13.99
CA GLY A 65 14.21 -4.82 -14.16
C GLY A 65 15.51 -4.50 -14.90
N GLU A 66 15.43 -3.72 -15.98
CA GLU A 66 16.63 -3.27 -16.72
C GLU A 66 17.43 -2.23 -15.91
N LEU A 67 16.76 -1.36 -15.17
CA LEU A 67 17.43 -0.39 -14.30
C LEU A 67 18.26 -1.08 -13.21
N LEU A 68 17.64 -2.03 -12.48
CA LEU A 68 18.32 -2.76 -11.41
C LEU A 68 19.38 -3.72 -11.96
N GLY A 69 19.10 -4.41 -13.08
CA GLY A 69 20.08 -5.26 -13.76
C GLY A 69 21.22 -4.45 -14.38
N GLY A 70 20.99 -3.20 -14.76
CA GLY A 70 22.00 -2.33 -15.33
C GLY A 70 23.01 -1.79 -14.32
N MET A 71 22.79 -1.99 -13.02
CA MET A 71 23.67 -1.47 -11.97
C MET A 71 25.05 -2.13 -12.00
N SER A 72 26.08 -1.42 -11.55
CA SER A 72 27.45 -1.94 -11.51
C SER A 72 27.57 -3.17 -10.59
N TRP A 73 26.83 -3.17 -9.47
CA TRP A 73 26.79 -4.23 -8.46
C TRP A 73 25.94 -5.44 -8.84
N ALA A 74 25.14 -5.37 -9.91
CA ALA A 74 24.32 -6.48 -10.36
C ALA A 74 25.22 -7.64 -10.86
N PRO A 75 25.02 -8.89 -10.40
CA PRO A 75 25.82 -10.03 -10.84
C PRO A 75 25.69 -10.24 -12.34
N ARG A 76 26.83 -10.43 -12.99
CA ARG A 76 26.93 -10.76 -14.41
C ARG A 76 27.51 -12.15 -14.57
N HIS A 77 27.10 -12.86 -15.60
CA HIS A 77 27.65 -14.16 -15.96
C HIS A 77 28.14 -14.12 -17.40
N VAL A 78 29.30 -14.75 -17.64
CA VAL A 78 29.90 -14.80 -18.97
C VAL A 78 29.07 -15.73 -19.85
N THR A 79 28.63 -15.22 -20.98
CA THR A 79 27.75 -15.92 -21.93
C THR A 79 28.43 -16.20 -23.26
N GLY A 80 29.63 -15.67 -23.47
CA GLY A 80 30.41 -15.93 -24.67
C GLY A 80 31.59 -14.98 -24.83
N GLN A 81 32.08 -14.85 -26.06
CA GLN A 81 33.31 -14.13 -26.38
C GLN A 81 33.20 -13.43 -27.74
N LEU A 82 33.96 -12.34 -27.88
CA LEU A 82 34.15 -11.63 -29.15
C LEU A 82 34.97 -12.52 -30.09
N THR A 83 34.52 -12.71 -31.33
CA THR A 83 35.14 -13.66 -32.27
C THR A 83 35.59 -13.03 -33.58
N MET A 84 35.36 -11.73 -33.78
CA MET A 84 35.74 -11.03 -35.01
C MET A 84 36.15 -9.60 -34.67
N GLY A 85 37.43 -9.27 -34.87
CA GLY A 85 37.98 -7.92 -34.73
C GLY A 85 38.46 -7.28 -36.04
N SER A 86 39.22 -6.20 -35.91
CA SER A 86 39.88 -5.48 -37.00
C SER A 86 40.99 -6.33 -37.65
N ALA A 87 41.08 -6.29 -38.98
CA ALA A 87 42.06 -7.07 -39.74
C ALA A 87 43.52 -6.57 -39.60
N ASN A 88 43.72 -5.30 -39.22
CA ASN A 88 45.03 -4.63 -39.28
C ASN A 88 45.38 -3.81 -38.04
N VAL A 89 44.44 -3.60 -37.11
CA VAL A 89 44.70 -2.88 -35.85
C VAL A 89 44.59 -3.85 -34.69
N PHE A 90 45.70 -4.00 -33.96
CA PHE A 90 45.84 -4.94 -32.86
C PHE A 90 46.10 -4.19 -31.56
N ILE A 91 45.48 -4.63 -30.47
CA ILE A 91 45.71 -4.13 -29.12
C ILE A 91 46.24 -5.30 -28.30
N ASN A 92 47.46 -5.18 -27.78
CA ASN A 92 48.19 -6.27 -27.12
C ASN A 92 48.20 -7.57 -27.94
N GLY A 93 48.49 -7.46 -29.23
CA GLY A 93 48.59 -8.59 -30.15
C GLY A 93 47.26 -9.25 -30.54
N ARG A 94 46.11 -8.74 -30.10
CA ARG A 94 44.77 -9.26 -30.45
C ARG A 94 44.00 -8.24 -31.29
N PRO A 95 43.23 -8.65 -32.30
CA PRO A 95 42.42 -7.75 -33.13
C PRO A 95 41.54 -6.81 -32.29
N ALA A 96 41.59 -5.51 -32.56
CA ALA A 96 40.77 -4.52 -31.89
C ALA A 96 39.30 -4.62 -32.34
N ILE A 97 38.35 -4.42 -31.44
CA ILE A 97 36.92 -4.51 -31.77
C ILE A 97 36.37 -3.19 -32.31
N ILE A 98 35.64 -3.27 -33.41
CA ILE A 98 35.03 -2.13 -34.12
C ILE A 98 33.52 -2.30 -34.26
N ALA A 99 32.75 -1.33 -33.79
CA ALA A 99 31.30 -1.37 -33.93
C ALA A 99 30.85 -0.73 -35.26
N PRO A 100 29.95 -1.32 -36.06
CA PRO A 100 29.26 -2.60 -35.84
C PRO A 100 29.86 -3.81 -36.58
N LEU A 101 31.02 -3.66 -37.21
CA LEU A 101 31.60 -4.70 -38.07
C LEU A 101 32.14 -5.91 -37.30
N SER A 102 32.52 -5.74 -36.03
CA SER A 102 32.93 -6.82 -35.15
C SER A 102 31.73 -7.55 -34.57
N ALA A 103 31.92 -8.81 -34.21
CA ALA A 103 30.87 -9.65 -33.62
C ALA A 103 31.42 -10.61 -32.57
N GLY A 104 30.51 -11.12 -31.73
CA GLY A 104 30.80 -12.16 -30.76
C GLY A 104 29.75 -13.26 -30.72
N LYS A 105 30.13 -14.44 -30.24
CA LYS A 105 29.19 -15.54 -30.00
C LYS A 105 28.58 -15.37 -28.61
N CYS A 106 27.26 -15.51 -28.50
CA CYS A 106 26.53 -15.48 -27.24
C CYS A 106 25.68 -16.74 -27.10
N ALA A 107 25.85 -17.50 -26.02
CA ALA A 107 25.18 -18.76 -25.78
C ALA A 107 23.67 -18.62 -25.49
N GLU A 108 23.22 -17.43 -25.05
CA GLU A 108 21.83 -17.22 -24.63
C GLU A 108 20.85 -16.87 -25.76
N HIS A 109 21.35 -16.47 -26.93
CA HIS A 109 20.54 -15.85 -27.99
C HIS A 109 20.66 -16.57 -29.35
N GLY A 110 21.00 -17.87 -29.31
CA GLY A 110 21.08 -18.74 -30.48
C GLY A 110 22.47 -18.80 -31.14
N PRO A 111 22.62 -19.53 -32.26
CA PRO A 111 23.92 -19.84 -32.84
C PRO A 111 24.57 -18.67 -33.60
N GLY A 112 23.81 -17.61 -33.92
CA GLY A 112 24.29 -16.47 -34.70
C GLY A 112 25.23 -15.57 -33.91
N ALA A 113 26.34 -15.17 -34.55
CA ALA A 113 27.21 -14.14 -33.99
C ALA A 113 26.46 -12.81 -33.91
N GLN A 114 26.59 -12.12 -32.78
CA GLN A 114 25.91 -10.88 -32.48
C GLN A 114 26.87 -9.73 -32.80
N PRO A 115 26.50 -8.77 -33.66
CA PRO A 115 27.35 -7.63 -33.94
C PRO A 115 27.49 -6.75 -32.70
N VAL A 116 28.64 -6.10 -32.56
CA VAL A 116 28.87 -5.09 -31.53
C VAL A 116 28.05 -3.86 -31.90
N ALA A 117 27.24 -3.36 -30.98
CA ALA A 117 26.25 -2.32 -31.27
C ALA A 117 26.64 -0.94 -30.74
N GLU A 118 27.60 -0.88 -29.82
CA GLU A 118 28.10 0.38 -29.25
C GLU A 118 29.61 0.51 -29.38
N GLY A 119 30.09 1.75 -29.42
CA GLY A 119 31.52 2.06 -29.40
C GLY A 119 31.76 3.52 -29.00
N SER A 120 33.02 3.95 -28.99
CA SER A 120 33.36 5.31 -28.54
C SER A 120 32.98 6.39 -29.56
N SER A 121 32.54 7.54 -29.07
CA SER A 121 32.23 8.72 -29.88
C SER A 121 33.44 9.53 -30.37
N ARG A 122 34.66 9.17 -29.93
CA ARG A 122 35.88 9.98 -30.18
C ARG A 122 36.97 9.22 -30.91
N VAL A 123 37.09 7.93 -30.64
CA VAL A 123 38.14 7.06 -31.18
C VAL A 123 37.52 6.09 -32.18
N TYR A 124 38.08 6.13 -33.38
CA TYR A 124 37.67 5.32 -34.52
C TYR A 124 38.84 4.45 -34.99
N ILE A 125 38.57 3.21 -35.33
CA ILE A 125 39.49 2.27 -35.93
C ILE A 125 38.92 1.88 -37.29
N ASN A 126 39.69 2.09 -38.36
CA ASN A 126 39.25 1.90 -39.74
C ASN A 126 37.96 2.69 -40.09
N GLY A 127 37.76 3.86 -39.47
CA GLY A 127 36.57 4.69 -39.67
C GLY A 127 35.34 4.28 -38.85
N TYR A 128 35.43 3.22 -38.03
CA TYR A 128 34.33 2.73 -37.19
C TYR A 128 34.62 2.97 -35.71
N PRO A 129 33.62 3.28 -34.87
CA PRO A 129 33.80 3.43 -33.43
C PRO A 129 34.51 2.24 -32.77
N ALA A 130 35.54 2.53 -31.98
CA ALA A 130 36.26 1.50 -31.25
C ALA A 130 35.46 1.07 -30.00
N ALA A 131 35.30 -0.25 -29.82
CA ALA A 131 34.55 -0.80 -28.69
C ALA A 131 35.43 -1.05 -27.46
N ARG A 132 34.80 -1.08 -26.29
CA ARG A 132 35.44 -1.06 -24.97
C ARG A 132 34.66 -1.93 -24.00
N ILE A 133 35.26 -2.20 -22.83
CA ILE A 133 34.52 -2.75 -21.70
C ILE A 133 33.30 -1.86 -21.40
N GLY A 134 32.13 -2.47 -21.25
CA GLY A 134 30.86 -1.76 -21.04
C GLY A 134 30.05 -1.51 -22.31
N ASP A 135 30.64 -1.54 -23.51
CA ASP A 135 29.88 -1.36 -24.75
C ASP A 135 29.06 -2.64 -25.06
N ARG A 136 27.85 -2.48 -25.60
CA ARG A 136 26.89 -3.57 -25.84
C ARG A 136 26.98 -4.18 -27.24
N LEU A 137 26.53 -5.43 -27.34
CA LEU A 137 26.24 -6.15 -28.58
C LEU A 137 24.74 -6.05 -28.91
N ALA A 138 24.38 -6.42 -30.14
CA ALA A 138 22.99 -6.41 -30.62
C ALA A 138 22.06 -7.35 -29.83
N CYS A 139 22.58 -8.34 -29.09
CA CYS A 139 21.79 -9.16 -28.18
C CYS A 139 21.53 -8.51 -26.81
N GLY A 140 22.08 -7.32 -26.53
CA GLY A 140 21.98 -6.67 -25.21
C GLY A 140 23.13 -6.99 -24.26
N GLY A 141 23.89 -8.05 -24.54
CA GLY A 141 25.08 -8.46 -23.79
C GLY A 141 26.19 -7.42 -23.84
N MET A 142 26.96 -7.32 -22.76
CA MET A 142 27.97 -6.29 -22.55
C MET A 142 29.38 -6.88 -22.61
N ILE A 143 30.32 -6.18 -23.22
CA ILE A 143 31.74 -6.56 -23.18
C ILE A 143 32.22 -6.44 -21.72
N SER A 144 32.66 -7.55 -21.15
CA SER A 144 32.99 -7.71 -19.72
C SER A 144 34.49 -7.79 -19.42
N GLN A 145 35.30 -7.89 -20.46
CA GLN A 145 36.75 -7.95 -20.38
C GLN A 145 37.35 -6.99 -21.42
N GLY A 146 38.51 -6.43 -21.11
CA GLY A 146 39.24 -5.55 -22.03
C GLY A 146 40.73 -5.61 -21.81
N SER A 147 41.45 -4.73 -22.47
CA SER A 147 42.89 -4.52 -22.31
C SER A 147 43.26 -4.07 -20.89
N SER A 148 44.39 -4.57 -20.37
CA SER A 148 44.90 -4.19 -19.05
C SER A 148 45.61 -2.83 -19.02
N ASN A 149 46.04 -2.32 -20.18
CA ASN A 149 46.90 -1.15 -20.29
C ASN A 149 46.55 -0.21 -21.45
N VAL A 150 45.53 -0.53 -22.26
CA VAL A 150 45.06 0.34 -23.34
C VAL A 150 43.63 0.75 -23.05
N TYR A 151 43.41 2.06 -22.94
CA TYR A 151 42.13 2.65 -22.59
C TYR A 151 41.66 3.61 -23.69
N ILE A 152 40.39 3.57 -24.01
CA ILE A 152 39.75 4.36 -25.07
C ILE A 152 38.69 5.27 -24.43
N GLY A 153 38.86 6.58 -24.63
CA GLY A 153 37.94 7.60 -24.13
C GLY A 153 36.78 7.90 -25.07
N GLY A 154 35.81 8.69 -24.60
CA GLY A 154 34.61 9.08 -25.34
C GLY A 154 33.33 8.49 -24.75
N ALA A 155 32.18 9.11 -25.05
CA ALA A 155 30.89 8.55 -24.66
C ALA A 155 30.59 7.31 -25.53
N ALA A 156 29.83 6.36 -25.00
CA ALA A 156 29.30 5.27 -25.82
C ALA A 156 28.25 5.83 -26.79
N ILE A 157 28.35 5.45 -28.06
CA ILE A 157 27.34 5.73 -29.09
C ILE A 157 26.82 4.43 -29.65
N GLN A 158 25.50 4.34 -29.81
CA GLN A 158 24.86 3.19 -30.44
C GLN A 158 24.91 3.34 -31.96
N VAL A 159 25.52 2.36 -32.63
CA VAL A 159 25.68 2.31 -34.10
C VAL A 159 24.99 1.12 -34.76
N ALA A 160 24.42 0.20 -33.96
CA ALA A 160 23.49 -0.81 -34.44
C ALA A 160 22.32 -1.04 -33.46
N PRO A 161 21.19 -1.60 -33.92
CA PRO A 161 20.07 -1.92 -33.04
C PRO A 161 20.47 -2.90 -31.94
N ILE A 162 20.00 -2.66 -30.72
CA ILE A 162 20.17 -3.53 -29.57
C ILE A 162 18.81 -4.14 -29.23
N ASN A 163 18.76 -5.47 -29.16
CA ASN A 163 17.63 -6.18 -28.61
C ASN A 163 17.73 -6.16 -27.08
N PRO A 164 16.76 -5.59 -26.38
CA PRO A 164 16.78 -5.52 -24.92
C PRO A 164 16.56 -6.90 -24.28
N ASP A 165 17.14 -7.12 -23.10
CA ASP A 165 16.97 -8.36 -22.32
C ASP A 165 15.50 -8.57 -21.88
N ILE A 166 14.74 -7.47 -21.74
CA ILE A 166 13.29 -7.50 -21.49
C ILE A 166 12.55 -7.13 -22.78
N PRO A 167 11.73 -8.05 -23.35
CA PRO A 167 10.97 -7.76 -24.56
C PRO A 167 10.03 -6.56 -24.38
N ALA A 168 9.89 -5.73 -25.41
CA ALA A 168 9.08 -4.51 -25.38
C ALA A 168 7.61 -4.76 -24.94
N TRP A 169 7.02 -5.90 -25.30
CA TRP A 169 5.66 -6.25 -24.88
C TRP A 169 5.53 -6.44 -23.36
N VAL A 170 6.59 -6.89 -22.68
CA VAL A 170 6.62 -7.02 -21.21
C VAL A 170 6.59 -5.64 -20.57
N ASN A 171 7.43 -4.73 -21.06
CA ASN A 171 7.44 -3.33 -20.59
C ASN A 171 6.09 -2.63 -20.88
N ALA A 172 5.50 -2.84 -22.05
CA ALA A 172 4.16 -2.33 -22.38
C ALA A 172 3.05 -2.90 -21.47
N THR A 173 3.17 -4.18 -21.10
CA THR A 173 2.24 -4.82 -20.15
C THR A 173 2.36 -4.18 -18.77
N LEU A 174 3.58 -4.02 -18.25
CA LEU A 174 3.83 -3.38 -16.95
C LEU A 174 3.37 -1.92 -16.94
N PHE A 175 3.58 -1.20 -18.04
CA PHE A 175 3.02 0.13 -18.25
C PHE A 175 1.49 0.13 -18.11
N GLY A 176 0.81 -0.76 -18.83
CA GLY A 176 -0.65 -0.89 -18.80
C GLY A 176 -1.18 -1.25 -17.42
N VAL A 177 -0.55 -2.21 -16.72
CA VAL A 177 -0.93 -2.61 -15.36
C VAL A 177 -0.73 -1.46 -14.37
N GLY A 178 0.41 -0.77 -14.41
CA GLY A 178 0.68 0.36 -13.52
C GLY A 178 -0.30 1.53 -13.73
N LEU A 179 -0.60 1.84 -14.99
CA LEU A 179 -1.58 2.88 -15.33
C LEU A 179 -2.99 2.50 -14.89
N ALA A 180 -3.43 1.26 -15.17
CA ALA A 180 -4.73 0.75 -14.77
C ALA A 180 -4.89 0.72 -13.24
N ALA A 181 -3.88 0.23 -12.51
CA ALA A 181 -3.87 0.23 -11.05
C ALA A 181 -4.00 1.66 -10.49
N THR A 182 -3.24 2.61 -11.05
CA THR A 182 -3.34 4.02 -10.66
C THR A 182 -4.74 4.58 -10.94
N ALA A 183 -5.33 4.24 -12.09
CA ALA A 183 -6.66 4.72 -12.48
C ALA A 183 -7.76 4.18 -11.56
N VAL A 184 -7.65 2.94 -11.11
CA VAL A 184 -8.58 2.34 -10.15
C VAL A 184 -8.48 3.00 -8.78
N ILE A 185 -7.27 3.33 -8.33
CA ILE A 185 -7.03 3.88 -6.99
C ILE A 185 -7.32 5.39 -6.92
N ALA A 186 -6.82 6.16 -7.88
CA ALA A 186 -6.81 7.63 -7.85
C ALA A 186 -7.66 8.29 -8.95
N GLY A 187 -8.24 7.51 -9.87
CA GLY A 187 -9.03 7.99 -11.00
C GLY A 187 -8.20 8.18 -12.29
N PRO A 188 -8.87 8.21 -13.46
CA PRO A 188 -8.20 8.18 -14.76
C PRO A 188 -7.34 9.43 -15.03
N MET A 189 -7.80 10.62 -14.64
CA MET A 189 -7.01 11.85 -14.80
C MET A 189 -5.77 11.86 -13.91
N ALA A 190 -5.87 11.36 -12.68
CA ALA A 190 -4.73 11.16 -11.80
C ALA A 190 -3.73 10.18 -12.41
N ALA A 191 -4.20 9.06 -12.98
CA ALA A 191 -3.33 8.08 -13.63
C ALA A 191 -2.55 8.66 -14.82
N LEU A 192 -3.22 9.42 -15.69
CA LEU A 192 -2.56 10.06 -16.84
C LEU A 192 -1.53 11.10 -16.39
N MET A 193 -1.91 12.00 -15.48
CA MET A 193 -1.02 13.05 -15.00
C MET A 193 0.15 12.48 -14.18
N ALA A 194 -0.08 11.44 -13.39
CA ALA A 194 0.96 10.74 -12.65
C ALA A 194 1.94 10.03 -13.56
N THR A 195 1.46 9.37 -14.61
CA THR A 195 2.33 8.72 -15.59
C THR A 195 3.17 9.75 -16.34
N ALA A 196 2.55 10.84 -16.81
CA ALA A 196 3.25 11.94 -17.47
C ALA A 196 4.27 12.61 -16.54
N GLY A 197 3.89 12.85 -15.28
CA GLY A 197 4.78 13.37 -14.26
C GLY A 197 5.95 12.43 -13.99
N ALA A 198 5.71 11.13 -13.89
CA ALA A 198 6.75 10.12 -13.69
C ALA A 198 7.72 10.03 -14.88
N MET A 199 7.21 10.13 -16.11
CA MET A 199 8.06 10.21 -17.31
C MET A 199 8.92 11.48 -17.27
N ALA A 200 8.31 12.65 -17.09
CA ALA A 200 9.02 13.92 -17.07
C ALA A 200 10.06 14.00 -15.94
N GLY A 201 9.70 13.53 -14.75
CA GLY A 201 10.60 13.44 -13.60
C GLY A 201 11.73 12.44 -13.83
N GLY A 202 11.46 11.32 -14.50
CA GLY A 202 12.47 10.33 -14.88
C GLY A 202 13.52 10.91 -15.82
N TYR A 203 13.07 11.58 -16.89
CA TYR A 203 13.96 12.27 -17.83
C TYR A 203 14.76 13.40 -17.16
N ALA A 204 14.13 14.20 -16.30
CA ALA A 204 14.83 15.24 -15.57
C ALA A 204 15.89 14.65 -14.62
N GLY A 205 15.55 13.57 -13.91
CA GLY A 205 16.47 12.87 -13.03
C GLY A 205 17.62 12.20 -13.78
N ASP A 206 17.37 11.65 -14.96
CA ASP A 206 18.41 11.09 -15.84
C ASP A 206 19.37 12.17 -16.34
N PHE A 207 18.84 13.29 -16.83
CA PHE A 207 19.63 14.42 -17.30
C PHE A 207 20.51 15.01 -16.18
N ILE A 208 19.90 15.35 -15.04
CA ILE A 208 20.61 15.90 -13.88
C ILE A 208 21.60 14.87 -13.33
N GLY A 209 21.21 13.60 -13.32
CA GLY A 209 22.01 12.51 -12.78
C GLY A 209 23.25 12.23 -13.63
N GLY A 210 23.12 12.29 -14.95
CA GLY A 210 24.23 12.15 -15.88
C GLY A 210 25.24 13.31 -15.75
N GLU A 211 24.78 14.52 -15.42
CA GLU A 211 25.67 15.67 -15.18
C GLU A 211 26.40 15.57 -13.83
N ILE A 212 25.70 15.15 -12.76
CA ILE A 212 26.28 15.08 -11.40
C ILE A 212 27.18 13.85 -11.22
N TYR A 213 26.74 12.68 -11.68
CA TYR A 213 27.37 11.39 -11.41
C TYR A 213 28.09 10.79 -12.62
N GLY A 214 27.96 11.42 -13.80
CA GLY A 214 28.52 10.92 -15.05
C GLY A 214 27.57 9.98 -15.78
N GLN A 215 27.66 10.00 -17.12
CA GLN A 215 26.81 9.21 -18.01
C GLN A 215 26.99 7.70 -17.79
N GLY A 216 25.88 6.99 -17.60
CA GLY A 216 25.82 5.55 -17.37
C GLY A 216 26.11 5.11 -15.92
N SER A 217 26.40 6.05 -15.03
CA SER A 217 26.68 5.77 -13.62
C SER A 217 25.46 5.22 -12.87
N ASP A 218 25.71 4.52 -11.76
CA ASP A 218 24.62 4.05 -10.89
C ASP A 218 23.89 5.22 -10.22
N GLY A 219 24.60 6.33 -9.95
CA GLY A 219 24.01 7.55 -9.39
C GLY A 219 22.99 8.19 -10.34
N GLN A 220 23.28 8.23 -11.64
CA GLN A 220 22.33 8.67 -12.67
C GLN A 220 21.06 7.81 -12.68
N LYS A 221 21.21 6.49 -12.66
CA LYS A 221 20.07 5.54 -12.66
C LYS A 221 19.20 5.70 -11.42
N TRP A 222 19.79 5.91 -10.25
CA TRP A 222 19.01 6.18 -9.03
C TRP A 222 18.30 7.52 -9.08
N LEU A 223 18.95 8.56 -9.63
CA LEU A 223 18.34 9.88 -9.73
C LEU A 223 17.20 9.89 -10.75
N SER A 224 17.31 9.15 -11.86
CA SER A 224 16.20 8.98 -12.82
C SER A 224 15.02 8.28 -12.16
N LEU A 225 15.24 7.21 -11.39
CA LEU A 225 14.17 6.54 -10.64
C LEU A 225 13.54 7.45 -9.58
N GLY A 226 14.36 8.16 -8.80
CA GLY A 226 13.88 9.11 -7.78
C GLY A 226 13.09 10.27 -8.40
N GLY A 227 13.55 10.78 -9.54
CA GLY A 227 12.85 11.78 -10.34
C GLY A 227 11.50 11.27 -10.84
N ALA A 228 11.44 10.04 -11.36
CA ALA A 228 10.19 9.43 -11.79
C ALA A 228 9.19 9.25 -10.63
N PHE A 229 9.68 8.90 -9.44
CA PHE A 229 8.84 8.83 -8.26
C PHE A 229 8.29 10.22 -7.88
N ALA A 230 9.17 11.22 -7.76
CA ALA A 230 8.78 12.58 -7.41
C ALA A 230 7.81 13.20 -8.43
N GLY A 231 8.05 12.98 -9.71
CA GLY A 231 7.16 13.38 -10.80
C GLY A 231 5.81 12.66 -10.76
N GLY A 232 5.79 11.38 -10.40
CA GLY A 232 4.55 10.63 -10.16
C GLY A 232 3.71 11.23 -9.02
N VAL A 233 4.35 11.63 -7.91
CA VAL A 233 3.70 12.31 -6.78
C VAL A 233 3.05 13.61 -7.22
N THR A 234 3.80 14.47 -7.93
CA THR A 234 3.28 15.77 -8.37
C THR A 234 2.18 15.61 -9.41
N GLY A 235 2.30 14.62 -10.30
CA GLY A 235 1.30 14.27 -11.29
C GLY A 235 -0.01 13.78 -10.67
N ILE A 236 0.02 12.91 -9.65
CA ILE A 236 -1.20 12.50 -8.92
C ILE A 236 -1.89 13.70 -8.29
N LYS A 237 -1.13 14.55 -7.59
CA LYS A 237 -1.69 15.74 -6.93
C LYS A 237 -2.35 16.69 -7.94
N GLY A 238 -1.70 16.90 -9.08
CA GLY A 238 -2.25 17.70 -10.18
C GLY A 238 -3.50 17.06 -10.79
N GLY A 239 -3.48 15.76 -11.05
CA GLY A 239 -4.60 15.05 -11.68
C GLY A 239 -5.84 14.92 -10.79
N ILE A 240 -5.68 14.77 -9.47
CA ILE A 240 -6.80 14.85 -8.52
C ILE A 240 -7.43 16.25 -8.55
N LYS A 241 -6.61 17.31 -8.46
CA LYS A 241 -7.09 18.70 -8.49
C LYS A 241 -7.82 19.05 -9.80
N THR A 242 -7.32 18.56 -10.93
CA THR A 242 -7.97 18.76 -12.24
C THR A 242 -9.23 17.90 -12.40
N GLY A 243 -9.24 16.69 -11.85
CA GLY A 243 -10.40 15.81 -11.86
C GLY A 243 -11.60 16.37 -11.09
N ASP A 244 -11.34 17.08 -9.98
CA ASP A 244 -12.36 17.74 -9.17
C ASP A 244 -13.01 18.95 -9.87
N ASN A 245 -12.35 19.53 -10.88
CA ASN A 245 -12.86 20.67 -11.66
C ASN A 245 -13.85 20.29 -12.78
N HIS A 246 -14.29 19.03 -12.87
CA HIS A 246 -15.42 18.62 -13.72
C HIS A 246 -16.72 18.51 -12.90
N PRO A 247 -17.53 19.59 -12.80
CA PRO A 247 -18.64 19.68 -11.84
C PRO A 247 -19.82 18.73 -12.10
N VAL A 248 -19.94 18.16 -13.31
CA VAL A 248 -21.13 17.39 -13.71
C VAL A 248 -21.16 15.97 -13.11
N ARG A 249 -20.01 15.37 -12.78
CA ARG A 249 -19.93 13.97 -12.31
C ARG A 249 -19.88 13.83 -10.79
N THR A 250 -19.34 14.83 -10.10
CA THR A 250 -19.19 14.88 -8.63
C THR A 250 -20.50 15.12 -7.91
N GLN A 251 -21.41 15.94 -8.46
CA GLN A 251 -22.75 16.13 -7.87
C GLN A 251 -23.59 14.84 -7.92
N ALA A 252 -23.68 14.18 -9.07
CA ALA A 252 -24.48 12.97 -9.23
C ALA A 252 -24.00 11.79 -8.35
N HIS A 253 -22.68 11.61 -8.21
CA HIS A 253 -22.11 10.57 -7.34
C HIS A 253 -22.27 10.89 -5.84
N THR A 254 -22.14 12.16 -5.45
CA THR A 254 -22.31 12.57 -4.06
C THR A 254 -23.77 12.44 -3.63
N GLU A 255 -24.72 12.84 -4.48
CA GLU A 255 -26.14 12.63 -4.23
C GLU A 255 -26.53 11.16 -4.19
N ARG A 256 -26.03 10.33 -5.12
CA ARG A 256 -26.30 8.90 -5.09
C ARG A 256 -25.72 8.25 -3.83
N ARG A 257 -24.51 8.63 -3.43
CA ARG A 257 -23.87 8.12 -2.21
C ARG A 257 -24.62 8.60 -0.95
N ALA A 258 -25.06 9.84 -0.91
CA ALA A 258 -25.90 10.37 0.16
C ALA A 258 -27.23 9.60 0.25
N ARG A 259 -27.94 9.42 -0.89
CA ARG A 259 -29.16 8.61 -0.98
C ARG A 259 -28.95 7.17 -0.53
N LEU A 260 -27.84 6.54 -0.92
CA LEU A 260 -27.51 5.18 -0.50
C LEU A 260 -27.15 5.11 0.99
N ASN A 261 -26.42 6.10 1.50
CA ASN A 261 -26.08 6.16 2.91
C ASN A 261 -27.35 6.31 3.76
N GLU A 262 -28.26 7.19 3.36
CA GLU A 262 -29.57 7.35 3.99
C GLU A 262 -30.40 6.06 3.91
N LYS A 263 -30.51 5.46 2.71
CA LYS A 263 -31.26 4.21 2.49
C LYS A 263 -30.76 3.04 3.36
N PHE A 264 -29.45 2.96 3.59
CA PHE A 264 -28.83 1.87 4.35
C PHE A 264 -28.41 2.28 5.78
N GLY A 265 -28.82 3.44 6.26
CA GLY A 265 -28.53 3.92 7.62
C GLY A 265 -27.03 4.08 7.93
N ARG A 266 -26.23 4.45 6.92
CA ARG A 266 -24.78 4.65 7.01
C ARG A 266 -24.44 6.10 7.30
N THR A 267 -23.43 6.34 8.10
CA THR A 267 -23.05 7.69 8.54
C THR A 267 -22.32 8.49 7.46
N GLY A 268 -21.78 7.81 6.44
CA GLY A 268 -21.00 8.41 5.36
C GLY A 268 -19.48 8.42 5.61
N ASP A 269 -19.07 8.36 6.88
CA ASP A 269 -17.71 8.07 7.29
C ASP A 269 -17.48 6.55 7.36
N ILE A 270 -16.57 6.06 6.51
CA ILE A 270 -16.26 4.63 6.38
C ILE A 270 -15.71 4.05 7.69
N ASN A 271 -14.84 4.78 8.39
CA ASN A 271 -14.21 4.28 9.61
C ASN A 271 -15.25 4.17 10.73
N ARG A 272 -16.13 5.17 10.83
CA ARG A 272 -17.25 5.16 11.76
C ARG A 272 -18.22 4.01 11.48
N ASP A 273 -18.57 3.77 10.22
CA ASP A 273 -19.44 2.65 9.82
C ASP A 273 -18.81 1.27 10.08
N ILE A 274 -17.49 1.12 9.90
CA ILE A 274 -16.77 -0.12 10.23
C ILE A 274 -16.81 -0.37 11.74
N ASN A 275 -16.54 0.65 12.55
CA ASN A 275 -16.61 0.54 14.01
C ASN A 275 -18.00 0.19 14.51
N ILE A 276 -19.05 0.83 13.98
CA ILE A 276 -20.44 0.52 14.35
C ILE A 276 -20.78 -0.93 14.02
N ARG A 277 -20.37 -1.43 12.86
CA ARG A 277 -20.61 -2.84 12.47
C ARG A 277 -19.84 -3.81 13.36
N GLY A 278 -18.56 -3.54 13.62
CA GLY A 278 -17.73 -4.36 14.52
C GLY A 278 -18.29 -4.41 15.94
N ASN A 279 -18.71 -3.27 16.49
CA ASN A 279 -19.37 -3.19 17.79
C ASN A 279 -20.69 -3.99 17.80
N ARG A 280 -21.51 -3.85 16.76
CA ARG A 280 -22.78 -4.57 16.63
C ARG A 280 -22.59 -6.09 16.65
N GLU A 281 -21.56 -6.57 15.96
CA GLU A 281 -21.21 -7.99 15.90
C GLU A 281 -20.65 -8.49 17.24
N LEU A 282 -19.75 -7.73 17.86
CA LEU A 282 -19.19 -8.06 19.18
C LEU A 282 -20.28 -8.20 20.24
N VAL A 283 -21.22 -7.25 20.30
CA VAL A 283 -22.35 -7.29 21.24
C VAL A 283 -23.22 -8.52 21.00
N ARG A 284 -23.61 -8.78 19.74
CA ARG A 284 -24.44 -9.94 19.39
C ARG A 284 -23.76 -11.25 19.80
N ASN A 285 -22.48 -11.43 19.43
CA ASN A 285 -21.73 -12.63 19.73
C ASN A 285 -21.58 -12.84 21.24
N PHE A 286 -21.30 -11.78 21.99
CA PHE A 286 -21.22 -11.85 23.46
C PHE A 286 -22.55 -12.25 24.09
N MET A 287 -23.65 -11.65 23.63
CA MET A 287 -25.01 -11.93 24.10
C MET A 287 -25.44 -13.37 23.82
N GLN A 288 -25.14 -13.89 22.64
CA GLN A 288 -25.41 -15.27 22.27
C GLN A 288 -24.54 -16.25 23.09
N LYS A 289 -23.24 -15.97 23.25
CA LYS A 289 -22.33 -16.75 24.12
C LYS A 289 -22.82 -16.78 25.57
N SER A 290 -23.45 -15.70 26.02
CA SER A 290 -24.04 -15.55 27.36
C SER A 290 -25.38 -16.31 27.54
N GLY A 291 -25.78 -17.12 26.55
CA GLY A 291 -26.95 -18.00 26.62
C GLY A 291 -28.26 -17.41 26.06
N MET A 292 -28.24 -16.20 25.48
CA MET A 292 -29.43 -15.60 24.89
C MET A 292 -29.68 -16.14 23.48
N LYS A 293 -30.78 -16.89 23.30
CA LYS A 293 -31.14 -17.51 22.01
C LYS A 293 -32.14 -16.69 21.19
N ASN A 294 -32.86 -15.76 21.83
CA ASN A 294 -33.93 -14.99 21.17
C ASN A 294 -33.36 -13.70 20.54
N GLU A 295 -33.25 -13.69 19.21
CA GLU A 295 -32.72 -12.56 18.44
C GLU A 295 -33.56 -11.28 18.62
N ARG A 296 -34.87 -11.39 18.91
CA ARG A 296 -35.71 -10.21 19.19
C ARG A 296 -35.26 -9.50 20.46
N ILE A 297 -35.01 -10.27 21.53
CA ILE A 297 -34.55 -9.74 22.82
C ILE A 297 -33.16 -9.11 22.68
N ILE A 298 -32.26 -9.76 21.92
CA ILE A 298 -30.93 -9.22 21.63
C ILE A 298 -31.05 -7.87 20.93
N ASN A 299 -31.88 -7.77 19.89
CA ASN A 299 -32.08 -6.51 19.17
C ASN A 299 -32.68 -5.41 20.07
N ASP A 300 -33.56 -5.76 21.01
CA ASP A 300 -34.12 -4.79 21.96
C ASP A 300 -33.06 -4.28 22.95
N TYR A 301 -32.19 -5.15 23.48
CA TYR A 301 -31.06 -4.72 24.32
C TYR A 301 -30.04 -3.86 23.56
N MET A 302 -29.81 -4.17 22.28
CA MET A 302 -28.89 -3.39 21.45
C MET A 302 -29.35 -1.96 21.20
N LYS A 303 -30.65 -1.65 21.30
CA LYS A 303 -31.16 -0.27 21.20
C LYS A 303 -30.62 0.61 22.33
N GLY A 304 -30.41 0.05 23.53
CA GLY A 304 -29.87 0.75 24.69
C GLY A 304 -28.35 0.94 24.66
N ILE A 305 -27.64 0.41 23.67
CA ILE A 305 -26.18 0.48 23.56
C ILE A 305 -25.78 1.46 22.47
N ASN A 306 -24.90 2.41 22.80
CA ASN A 306 -24.32 3.32 21.82
C ASN A 306 -23.22 2.58 21.03
N MET A 307 -23.54 2.21 19.80
CA MET A 307 -22.62 1.49 18.89
C MET A 307 -21.58 2.40 18.24
N VAL A 308 -21.70 3.72 18.37
CA VAL A 308 -20.73 4.69 17.84
C VAL A 308 -19.48 4.72 18.72
N ASP A 309 -19.69 4.74 20.04
CA ASP A 309 -18.60 4.70 21.01
C ASP A 309 -18.02 3.29 21.14
N LYS A 310 -16.79 3.18 21.66
CA LYS A 310 -16.10 1.90 21.81
C LYS A 310 -16.89 0.94 22.71
N VAL A 311 -17.11 -0.28 22.23
CA VAL A 311 -17.64 -1.41 23.01
C VAL A 311 -16.53 -2.44 23.21
N SER A 312 -16.40 -2.99 24.41
CA SER A 312 -15.36 -3.97 24.76
C SER A 312 -15.91 -5.07 25.65
N VAL A 313 -15.32 -6.26 25.55
CA VAL A 313 -15.50 -7.33 26.54
C VAL A 313 -14.33 -7.25 27.52
N GLU A 314 -14.63 -7.14 28.81
CA GLU A 314 -13.64 -6.95 29.87
C GLU A 314 -13.90 -7.92 31.02
N ALA A 315 -12.83 -8.45 31.60
CA ALA A 315 -12.89 -9.34 32.75
C ALA A 315 -12.94 -8.53 34.05
N ILE A 316 -13.94 -8.81 34.87
CA ILE A 316 -14.08 -8.23 36.21
C ILE A 316 -13.55 -9.24 37.22
N ASN A 317 -12.62 -8.80 38.07
CA ASN A 317 -12.03 -9.64 39.12
C ASN A 317 -12.98 -9.82 40.31
N ARG A 318 -12.75 -10.90 41.07
CA ARG A 318 -13.42 -11.15 42.35
C ARG A 318 -13.27 -9.96 43.29
N GLY A 319 -14.33 -9.65 44.02
CA GLY A 319 -14.38 -8.59 45.03
C GLY A 319 -14.75 -7.21 44.50
N LYS A 320 -14.84 -7.00 43.19
CA LYS A 320 -15.29 -5.74 42.60
C LYS A 320 -16.76 -5.47 42.92
N LEU A 321 -17.06 -4.21 43.24
CA LEU A 321 -18.41 -3.72 43.48
C LEU A 321 -19.03 -3.24 42.18
N ALA A 322 -20.31 -3.53 42.01
CA ALA A 322 -21.15 -3.06 40.93
C ALA A 322 -22.50 -2.63 41.48
N TYR A 323 -23.11 -1.65 40.85
CA TYR A 323 -24.31 -0.98 41.31
C TYR A 323 -25.42 -1.16 40.29
N GLN A 324 -26.63 -1.48 40.74
CA GLN A 324 -27.78 -1.65 39.86
C GLN A 324 -28.95 -0.82 40.36
N ASN A 325 -29.53 -0.04 39.47
CA ASN A 325 -30.75 0.74 39.75
C ASN A 325 -31.98 -0.16 39.56
N GLN A 326 -32.73 -0.40 40.63
CA GLN A 326 -33.87 -1.32 40.64
C GLN A 326 -35.05 -0.70 41.37
N ALA A 327 -36.28 -1.09 41.03
CA ALA A 327 -37.40 -0.81 41.92
C ALA A 327 -37.18 -1.54 43.27
N PRO A 328 -37.57 -0.95 44.41
CA PRO A 328 -37.49 -1.60 45.71
C PRO A 328 -38.09 -3.02 45.69
N GLY A 329 -37.34 -4.01 46.17
CA GLY A 329 -37.78 -5.42 46.23
C GLY A 329 -37.73 -6.18 44.90
N ASN A 330 -37.29 -5.57 43.80
CA ASN A 330 -37.28 -6.21 42.49
C ASN A 330 -36.10 -7.19 42.28
N TRP A 331 -36.22 -8.10 41.33
CA TRP A 331 -35.21 -9.12 40.99
C TRP A 331 -34.00 -8.53 40.28
N GLN A 332 -32.84 -9.15 40.49
CA GLN A 332 -31.57 -8.75 39.86
C GLN A 332 -31.66 -8.76 38.33
N GLY A 333 -31.31 -7.63 37.72
CA GLY A 333 -31.20 -7.45 36.27
C GLY A 333 -29.85 -7.88 35.70
N ASN A 334 -29.66 -7.64 34.40
CA ASN A 334 -28.42 -7.99 33.68
C ASN A 334 -27.46 -6.79 33.49
N TRP A 335 -27.89 -5.59 33.88
CA TRP A 335 -27.17 -4.34 33.64
C TRP A 335 -26.64 -3.77 34.94
N TYR A 336 -25.39 -3.32 34.93
CA TYR A 336 -24.69 -2.81 36.10
C TYR A 336 -23.92 -1.52 35.75
N SER A 337 -23.70 -0.68 36.75
CA SER A 337 -22.75 0.43 36.73
C SER A 337 -21.59 0.10 37.67
N MET A 338 -20.36 0.47 37.28
CA MET A 338 -19.19 0.37 38.19
C MET A 338 -18.98 1.65 39.01
N ASN A 339 -19.90 2.63 38.87
CA ASN A 339 -19.89 3.87 39.62
C ASN A 339 -21.26 4.10 40.26
N GLU A 340 -21.28 4.22 41.58
CA GLU A 340 -22.47 4.45 42.42
C GLU A 340 -23.18 5.76 42.08
N THR A 341 -22.41 6.78 41.73
CA THR A 341 -22.92 8.14 41.50
C THR A 341 -23.55 8.34 40.12
N THR A 342 -23.55 7.31 39.26
CA THR A 342 -24.09 7.43 37.91
C THR A 342 -25.62 7.42 37.96
N PRO A 343 -26.29 8.53 37.57
CA PRO A 343 -27.74 8.61 37.68
C PRO A 343 -28.44 7.66 36.68
N PRO A 344 -29.66 7.18 36.99
CA PRO A 344 -30.43 6.31 36.11
C PRO A 344 -30.60 6.88 34.69
N THR A 345 -30.82 8.20 34.56
CA THR A 345 -31.03 8.88 33.26
C THR A 345 -29.84 8.72 32.33
N LYS A 346 -28.61 8.77 32.87
CA LYS A 346 -27.36 8.55 32.10
C LYS A 346 -27.17 7.09 31.72
N LEU A 347 -27.72 6.14 32.47
CA LEU A 347 -27.71 4.70 32.15
C LEU A 347 -28.82 4.30 31.17
N GLY A 348 -29.57 5.25 30.61
CA GLY A 348 -30.62 4.95 29.65
C GLY A 348 -31.87 4.35 30.29
N ILE A 349 -32.15 4.65 31.57
CA ILE A 349 -33.33 4.17 32.29
C ILE A 349 -34.04 5.27 33.07
N ASN A 350 -35.36 5.12 33.24
CA ASN A 350 -36.20 6.01 34.05
C ASN A 350 -35.74 5.96 35.53
N PRO A 351 -35.61 7.11 36.22
CA PRO A 351 -35.35 7.17 37.66
C PRO A 351 -36.41 6.51 38.54
N SER A 352 -37.64 6.39 38.04
CA SER A 352 -38.73 5.66 38.68
C SER A 352 -38.96 4.31 38.00
N GLY A 353 -39.60 3.39 38.72
CA GLY A 353 -40.08 2.13 38.17
C GLY A 353 -41.32 1.67 38.93
N ASN A 354 -42.08 0.76 38.35
CA ASN A 354 -43.20 0.15 39.04
C ASN A 354 -42.71 -0.86 40.09
N LEU A 355 -43.37 -0.89 41.25
CA LEU A 355 -43.17 -1.94 42.24
C LEU A 355 -43.66 -3.28 41.65
N HIS A 356 -42.98 -4.37 41.99
CA HIS A 356 -43.17 -5.67 41.35
C HIS A 356 -44.64 -6.08 41.31
N ASP A 357 -45.13 -6.46 40.12
CA ASP A 357 -46.51 -6.86 39.83
C ASP A 357 -47.59 -5.83 40.22
N THR A 358 -47.21 -4.55 40.31
CA THR A 358 -48.14 -3.44 40.56
C THR A 358 -47.95 -2.32 39.54
N GLU A 359 -48.90 -1.39 39.49
CA GLU A 359 -48.77 -0.13 38.76
C GLU A 359 -48.29 1.03 39.66
N ILE A 360 -47.84 0.72 40.88
CA ILE A 360 -47.41 1.71 41.86
C ILE A 360 -46.01 2.20 41.48
N LYS A 361 -45.93 3.45 41.02
CA LYS A 361 -44.68 4.13 40.69
C LYS A 361 -43.88 4.45 41.95
N VAL A 362 -42.64 3.97 41.99
CA VAL A 362 -41.69 4.20 43.09
C VAL A 362 -40.32 4.63 42.54
N PRO A 363 -39.55 5.45 43.28
CA PRO A 363 -38.19 5.78 42.89
C PRO A 363 -37.31 4.52 42.92
N LYS A 364 -36.44 4.35 41.92
CA LYS A 364 -35.47 3.27 41.92
C LYS A 364 -34.43 3.49 43.01
N VAL A 365 -34.04 2.39 43.65
CA VAL A 365 -32.98 2.33 44.65
C VAL A 365 -31.74 1.69 44.04
N ILE A 366 -30.58 2.15 44.47
CA ILE A 366 -29.30 1.56 44.08
C ILE A 366 -29.07 0.34 44.97
N THR A 367 -28.96 -0.83 44.35
CA THR A 367 -28.55 -2.06 45.01
C THR A 367 -27.11 -2.37 44.68
N THR A 368 -26.30 -2.65 45.71
CA THR A 368 -24.88 -2.96 45.58
C THR A 368 -24.67 -4.47 45.46
N TYR A 369 -23.83 -4.88 44.51
CA TYR A 369 -23.45 -6.26 44.25
C TYR A 369 -21.93 -6.40 44.28
N LYS A 370 -21.43 -7.54 44.78
CA LYS A 370 -20.01 -7.88 44.79
C LYS A 370 -19.75 -9.15 44.01
N ALA A 371 -18.76 -9.09 43.12
CA ALA A 371 -18.35 -10.22 42.30
C ALA A 371 -17.71 -11.31 43.17
N GLN A 372 -18.26 -12.53 43.15
CA GLN A 372 -17.76 -13.67 43.90
C GLN A 372 -16.64 -14.42 43.19
N ARG A 373 -16.58 -14.29 41.87
CA ARG A 373 -15.60 -14.92 40.99
C ARG A 373 -15.31 -14.02 39.79
N PRO A 374 -14.17 -14.21 39.09
CA PRO A 374 -13.93 -13.52 37.85
C PRO A 374 -15.03 -13.81 36.81
N LEU A 375 -15.50 -12.79 36.10
CA LEU A 375 -16.47 -12.94 35.00
C LEU A 375 -16.19 -11.96 33.86
N GLU A 376 -16.49 -12.37 32.63
CA GLU A 376 -16.49 -11.49 31.47
C GLU A 376 -17.77 -10.65 31.44
N MET A 377 -17.63 -9.37 31.15
CA MET A 377 -18.73 -8.43 30.99
C MET A 377 -18.55 -7.59 29.74
N LEU A 378 -19.67 -7.19 29.15
CA LEU A 378 -19.68 -6.26 28.03
C LEU A 378 -19.75 -4.83 28.56
N ARG A 379 -18.68 -4.06 28.38
CA ARG A 379 -18.60 -2.63 28.68
C ARG A 379 -19.06 -1.83 27.47
N SER A 380 -20.02 -0.94 27.69
CA SER A 380 -20.51 -0.02 26.65
C SER A 380 -20.99 1.30 27.24
N LYS A 381 -21.37 2.24 26.39
CA LYS A 381 -22.04 3.48 26.79
C LYS A 381 -23.53 3.38 26.47
N ALA A 382 -24.38 3.90 27.35
CA ALA A 382 -25.82 3.91 27.14
C ALA A 382 -26.23 4.87 26.00
N SER A 383 -27.15 4.44 25.15
CA SER A 383 -27.81 5.32 24.17
C SER A 383 -28.90 6.14 24.85
N PRO A 384 -29.18 7.38 24.37
CA PRO A 384 -30.41 8.07 24.72
C PRO A 384 -31.59 7.32 24.11
N VAL A 385 -32.43 6.75 24.97
CA VAL A 385 -33.58 5.93 24.56
C VAL A 385 -34.84 6.34 25.31
N LEU A 386 -35.99 6.17 24.66
CA LEU A 386 -37.28 6.30 25.33
C LEU A 386 -37.54 5.03 26.16
N ASP A 387 -37.47 5.16 27.48
CA ASP A 387 -37.77 4.07 28.41
C ASP A 387 -39.29 3.90 28.49
N THR A 388 -39.80 2.88 27.82
CA THR A 388 -41.21 2.48 27.82
C THR A 388 -41.49 1.26 28.70
N TRP A 389 -40.49 0.75 29.42
CA TRP A 389 -40.56 -0.54 30.12
C TRP A 389 -40.52 -0.39 31.65
N SER A 390 -39.92 0.66 32.19
CA SER A 390 -39.85 0.87 33.65
C SER A 390 -41.19 1.30 34.25
N VAL A 391 -41.87 2.23 33.58
CA VAL A 391 -43.22 2.73 33.93
C VAL A 391 -44.00 2.81 32.60
N PRO A 392 -44.66 1.73 32.17
CA PRO A 392 -45.25 1.66 30.83
C PRO A 392 -46.27 2.76 30.52
N GLN A 393 -46.98 3.26 31.53
CA GLN A 393 -47.96 4.33 31.41
C GLN A 393 -47.33 5.72 31.23
N GLU A 394 -46.05 5.89 31.61
CA GLU A 394 -45.31 7.16 31.54
C GLU A 394 -43.93 6.95 30.89
N PRO A 395 -43.86 6.84 29.55
CA PRO A 395 -42.60 6.77 28.83
C PRO A 395 -41.67 7.94 29.19
N PHE A 396 -40.39 7.64 29.43
CA PHE A 396 -39.43 8.64 29.87
C PHE A 396 -38.23 8.72 28.91
N GLN A 397 -37.97 9.90 28.36
CA GLN A 397 -36.82 10.10 27.49
C GLN A 397 -35.55 10.21 28.34
N THR A 398 -34.63 9.26 28.14
CA THR A 398 -33.39 9.19 28.91
C THR A 398 -32.27 9.99 28.23
N GLU A 399 -31.32 10.46 29.03
CA GLU A 399 -30.16 11.22 28.55
C GLU A 399 -29.11 10.31 27.89
N GLY A 400 -28.93 9.09 28.42
CA GLY A 400 -27.85 8.19 28.01
C GLY A 400 -26.46 8.76 28.32
N GLY A 401 -25.43 8.10 27.78
CA GLY A 401 -24.04 8.53 27.87
C GLY A 401 -23.24 8.03 29.08
N GLY A 402 -23.89 7.39 30.05
CA GLY A 402 -23.23 6.69 31.15
C GLY A 402 -22.59 5.38 30.70
N ILE A 403 -21.55 4.93 31.42
CA ILE A 403 -20.92 3.64 31.17
C ILE A 403 -21.75 2.55 31.84
N GLN A 404 -22.14 1.54 31.07
CA GLN A 404 -22.94 0.41 31.51
C GLN A 404 -22.22 -0.91 31.21
N TRP A 405 -22.49 -1.90 32.05
CA TRP A 405 -21.88 -3.22 32.01
C TRP A 405 -22.97 -4.29 31.95
N PHE A 406 -22.87 -5.19 30.98
CA PHE A 406 -23.85 -6.23 30.76
C PHE A 406 -23.29 -7.63 31.04
N SER A 407 -24.05 -8.44 31.79
CA SER A 407 -23.81 -9.87 31.97
C SER A 407 -25.09 -10.61 32.38
N THR A 408 -25.29 -11.83 31.86
CA THR A 408 -26.40 -12.72 32.24
C THR A 408 -26.06 -13.63 33.43
N ASN A 409 -24.80 -13.68 33.86
CA ASN A 409 -24.34 -14.55 34.95
C ASN A 409 -24.67 -13.95 36.33
N LYS A 410 -25.96 -13.90 36.66
CA LYS A 410 -26.45 -13.31 37.91
C LYS A 410 -25.86 -13.96 39.16
N GLY A 411 -25.67 -15.28 39.15
CA GLY A 411 -25.09 -16.04 40.26
C GLY A 411 -23.61 -15.76 40.54
N ALA A 412 -22.91 -15.00 39.68
CA ALA A 412 -21.56 -14.51 39.98
C ALA A 412 -21.55 -13.32 40.96
N TRP A 413 -22.72 -12.74 41.26
CA TRP A 413 -22.87 -11.55 42.07
C TRP A 413 -23.58 -11.86 43.39
N GLU A 414 -23.03 -11.35 44.49
CA GLU A 414 -23.68 -11.39 45.81
C GLU A 414 -24.23 -9.99 46.12
N LYS A 415 -25.50 -9.90 46.51
CA LYS A 415 -26.13 -8.65 46.92
C LYS A 415 -25.63 -8.26 48.31
N ILE A 416 -25.01 -7.09 48.42
CA ILE A 416 -24.57 -6.51 49.70
C ILE A 416 -25.69 -5.58 50.19
N LYS A 417 -26.08 -5.76 51.45
CA LYS A 417 -27.06 -4.89 52.13
C LYS A 417 -26.41 -3.61 52.62
#